data_AF-A0A936G874-F1
#
_entry.id   AF-A0A936G874-F1
#
_cell.length_a   1.000
_cell.length_b   1.000
_cell.length_c   1.000
_cell.angle_alpha   90.00
_cell.angle_beta   90.00
_cell.angle_gamma   90.00
#
_symmetry.space_group_name_H-M   'P 1'
#
loop_
_entity.id
_entity.type
_entity.pdbx_description
1 polymer ?
#
loop_
_entity_poly.entity_id
_entity_poly.type
_entity_poly.pdbx_seq_one_letter_code
_entity_poly.pdbx_strand_id
1 'polypeptide(L)'
;MNRKPSDVIPGLAIYLLIAVVTWLSVAMGVFPGRFEQWLSMSSNPQQALIFFSMIASSVVLILTRGGVEINLINMAKGENFKRYATGLPLWFLLIGLAVALLGFWNYSPRCKAPEAVVFDVIGTQQTYLPLDKIKVSPNQSITIGARSPEDNILLSCISWEFTGPAFQTLGEKNGCQVNITFGDQPGSSFITLLATQNFCGQASLFSLEVNLEKP
;
A
#
# COMPACT_ATOMS: atom_id res chain seq x y z
N MET A 1 -13.03 15.32 -40.46
CA MET A 1 -11.96 16.35 -40.30
C MET A 1 -10.61 15.69 -40.48
N ASN A 2 -9.96 15.88 -41.63
CA ASN A 2 -8.58 15.47 -41.85
C ASN A 2 -7.66 16.34 -40.99
N ARG A 3 -6.96 15.71 -40.03
CA ARG A 3 -6.03 16.43 -39.15
C ARG A 3 -4.67 16.52 -39.80
N LYS A 4 -4.01 17.66 -39.68
CA LYS A 4 -2.63 17.79 -40.13
C LYS A 4 -1.73 17.03 -39.15
N PRO A 5 -0.76 16.24 -39.63
CA PRO A 5 0.19 15.55 -38.75
C PRO A 5 0.98 16.52 -37.86
N SER A 6 1.10 17.79 -38.27
CA SER A 6 1.69 18.88 -37.48
C SER A 6 0.99 19.15 -36.15
N ASP A 7 -0.29 18.80 -36.02
CA ASP A 7 -1.10 19.13 -34.84
C ASP A 7 -1.09 17.96 -33.81
N VAL A 8 -0.56 16.79 -34.20
CA VAL A 8 -0.48 15.58 -33.35
C VAL A 8 0.65 15.71 -32.33
N ILE A 9 1.83 16.16 -32.77
CA ILE A 9 3.01 16.37 -31.92
C ILE A 9 2.72 17.31 -30.74
N PRO A 10 2.19 18.53 -30.95
CA PRO A 10 1.87 19.43 -29.84
C PRO A 10 0.74 18.89 -28.96
N GLY A 11 -0.21 18.13 -29.52
CA GLY A 11 -1.23 17.44 -28.72
C GLY A 11 -0.63 16.38 -27.79
N LEU A 12 0.33 15.59 -28.27
CA LEU A 12 1.08 14.63 -27.45
C LEU A 12 1.89 15.34 -26.35
N ALA A 13 2.51 16.47 -26.67
CA ALA A 13 3.25 17.28 -25.70
C ALA A 13 2.35 17.77 -24.57
N ILE A 14 1.14 18.25 -24.88
CA ILE A 14 0.15 18.65 -23.86
C ILE A 14 -0.30 17.44 -23.02
N TYR A 15 -0.54 16.29 -23.66
CA TYR A 15 -0.89 15.06 -22.93
C TYR A 15 0.17 14.66 -21.91
N LEU A 16 1.45 14.67 -22.31
CA LEU A 16 2.56 14.36 -21.42
C LEU A 16 2.72 15.44 -20.34
N LEU A 17 2.56 16.71 -20.68
CA LEU A 17 2.67 17.81 -19.73
C LEU A 17 1.62 17.70 -18.62
N ILE A 18 0.36 17.42 -18.95
CA ILE A 18 -0.69 17.25 -17.93
C ILE A 18 -0.38 16.03 -17.06
N ALA A 19 0.12 14.93 -17.64
CA ALA A 19 0.50 13.75 -16.87
C ALA A 19 1.66 14.06 -15.90
N VAL A 20 2.71 14.75 -16.36
CA VAL A 20 3.85 15.14 -15.50
C VAL A 20 3.43 16.11 -14.41
N VAL A 21 2.59 17.11 -14.72
CA VAL A 21 2.07 18.05 -13.72
C VAL A 21 1.22 17.31 -12.67
N THR A 22 0.39 16.36 -13.09
CA THR A 22 -0.40 15.54 -12.16
C THR A 22 0.50 14.71 -11.26
N TRP A 23 1.50 14.05 -11.84
CA TRP A 23 2.49 13.26 -11.12
C TRP A 23 3.25 14.10 -10.07
N LEU A 24 3.77 15.27 -10.47
CA LEU A 24 4.45 16.20 -9.56
C LEU A 24 3.52 16.75 -8.47
N SER A 25 2.26 17.05 -8.81
CA SER A 25 1.30 17.58 -7.84
C SER A 25 1.02 16.58 -6.71
N VAL A 26 0.94 15.30 -7.05
CA VAL A 26 0.82 14.23 -6.04
C VAL A 26 2.12 14.06 -5.26
N ALA A 27 3.28 14.11 -5.94
CA ALA A 27 4.58 13.99 -5.26
C ALA A 27 4.88 15.16 -4.30
N MET A 28 4.34 16.34 -4.57
CA MET A 28 4.54 17.56 -3.77
C MET A 28 3.52 17.74 -2.64
N GLY A 29 2.61 16.79 -2.40
CA GLY A 29 1.65 16.94 -1.29
C GLY A 29 0.45 17.85 -1.60
N VAL A 30 0.21 18.18 -2.87
CA VAL A 30 -0.90 19.08 -3.27
C VAL A 30 -2.25 18.37 -3.18
N PHE A 31 -2.24 17.04 -3.30
CA PHE A 31 -3.44 16.22 -3.15
C PHE A 31 -3.78 16.02 -1.67
N PRO A 32 -5.05 15.68 -1.34
CA PRO A 32 -5.41 15.35 0.03
C PRO A 32 -4.55 14.19 0.53
N GLY A 33 -3.98 14.29 1.74
CA GLY A 33 -3.10 13.23 2.28
C GLY A 33 -3.74 11.84 2.33
N ARG A 34 -5.08 11.75 2.39
CA ARG A 34 -5.82 10.47 2.27
C ARG A 34 -5.63 9.80 0.90
N PHE A 35 -5.52 10.58 -0.17
CA PHE A 35 -5.28 10.09 -1.52
C PHE A 35 -3.86 9.54 -1.68
N GLU A 36 -2.86 10.23 -1.11
CA GLU A 36 -1.47 9.77 -1.10
C GLU A 36 -1.30 8.51 -0.27
N GLN A 37 -1.90 8.49 0.93
CA GLN A 37 -1.97 7.28 1.75
C GLN A 37 -2.63 6.13 0.98
N TRP A 38 -3.75 6.39 0.31
CA TRP A 38 -4.41 5.38 -0.50
C TRP A 38 -3.52 4.88 -1.65
N LEU A 39 -2.88 5.77 -2.44
CA LEU A 39 -1.94 5.38 -3.50
C LEU A 39 -0.74 4.57 -2.98
N SER A 40 -0.26 4.89 -1.77
CA SER A 40 0.84 4.16 -1.13
C SER A 40 0.49 2.72 -0.77
N MET A 41 -0.79 2.37 -0.70
CA MET A 41 -1.27 0.99 -0.48
C MET A 41 -1.26 0.13 -1.76
N SER A 42 -0.76 0.65 -2.89
CA SER A 42 -0.53 -0.13 -4.10
C SER A 42 0.70 -1.03 -3.96
N SER A 43 0.68 -2.18 -4.63
CA SER A 43 1.87 -3.04 -4.78
C SER A 43 3.03 -2.33 -5.47
N ASN A 44 2.74 -1.33 -6.30
CA ASN A 44 3.73 -0.45 -6.89
C ASN A 44 3.19 0.99 -6.97
N PRO A 45 3.43 1.82 -5.94
CA PRO A 45 2.92 3.19 -5.89
C PRO A 45 3.36 4.06 -7.06
N GLN A 46 4.58 3.87 -7.58
CA GLN A 46 5.09 4.63 -8.72
C GLN A 46 4.34 4.30 -10.00
N GLN A 47 4.09 3.02 -10.29
CA GLN A 47 3.32 2.60 -11.46
C GLN A 47 1.85 3.03 -11.33
N ALA A 48 1.24 2.87 -10.16
CA ALA A 48 -0.12 3.34 -9.90
C ALA A 48 -0.25 4.84 -10.16
N LEU A 49 0.73 5.64 -9.71
CA LEU A 49 0.73 7.08 -9.94
C LEU A 49 0.91 7.45 -11.43
N ILE A 50 1.76 6.72 -12.17
CA ILE A 50 1.92 6.90 -13.62
C ILE A 50 0.59 6.65 -14.34
N PHE A 51 -0.07 5.52 -14.06
CA PHE A 51 -1.35 5.20 -14.68
C PHE A 51 -2.45 6.20 -14.28
N PHE A 52 -2.50 6.63 -13.02
CA PHE A 52 -3.40 7.68 -12.57
C PHE A 52 -3.18 9.00 -13.33
N SER A 53 -1.92 9.40 -13.51
CA SER A 53 -1.55 10.62 -14.24
C SER A 53 -1.96 10.56 -15.71
N MET A 54 -1.85 9.39 -16.34
CA MET A 54 -2.33 9.15 -17.70
C MET A 54 -3.87 9.17 -17.81
N ILE A 55 -4.58 8.64 -16.81
CA ILE A 55 -6.05 8.75 -16.71
C ILE A 55 -6.45 10.22 -16.61
N ALA A 56 -5.84 10.96 -15.68
CA ALA A 56 -6.12 12.39 -15.48
C ALA A 56 -5.90 13.18 -16.78
N SER A 57 -4.77 12.98 -17.45
CA SER A 57 -4.46 13.62 -18.73
C SER A 57 -5.49 13.30 -19.82
N SER A 58 -5.86 12.02 -19.96
CA SER A 58 -6.86 11.58 -20.93
C SER A 58 -8.23 12.21 -20.65
N VAL A 59 -8.68 12.20 -19.39
CA VAL A 59 -9.96 12.78 -18.97
C VAL A 59 -9.99 14.28 -19.21
N VAL A 60 -8.94 15.01 -18.81
CA VAL A 60 -8.84 16.46 -19.02
C VAL A 60 -8.94 16.81 -20.52
N LEU A 61 -8.24 16.07 -21.39
CA LEU A 61 -8.28 16.31 -22.84
C LEU A 61 -9.62 15.91 -23.48
N ILE A 62 -10.27 14.86 -22.99
CA ILE A 62 -11.62 14.47 -23.44
C ILE A 62 -12.65 15.53 -23.04
N LEU A 63 -12.61 16.00 -21.78
CA LEU A 63 -13.52 17.02 -21.25
C LEU A 63 -13.37 18.37 -21.96
N THR A 64 -12.12 18.83 -22.16
CA THR A 64 -11.85 20.07 -22.91
C THR A 64 -12.33 19.98 -24.36
N ARG A 65 -12.21 18.81 -24.98
CA ARG A 65 -12.79 18.55 -26.31
C ARG A 65 -14.31 18.55 -26.29
N GLY A 66 -14.93 18.08 -25.22
CA GLY A 66 -16.37 18.14 -24.98
C GLY A 66 -16.90 19.54 -24.65
N GLY A 67 -16.03 20.56 -24.58
CA GLY A 67 -16.40 21.94 -24.28
C GLY A 67 -16.53 22.25 -22.79
N VAL A 68 -16.07 21.36 -21.92
CA VAL A 68 -16.05 21.61 -20.47
C VAL A 68 -14.89 22.54 -20.14
N GLU A 69 -15.22 23.70 -19.59
CA GLU A 69 -14.22 24.66 -19.09
C GLU A 69 -13.68 24.20 -17.75
N ILE A 70 -12.47 23.67 -17.74
CA ILE A 70 -11.75 23.31 -16.52
C ILE A 70 -11.01 24.55 -16.04
N ASN A 71 -11.30 25.03 -14.82
CA ASN A 71 -10.68 26.26 -14.28
C ASN A 71 -9.15 26.24 -14.24
N LEU A 72 -8.50 25.07 -14.17
CA LEU A 72 -7.03 24.93 -14.32
C LEU A 72 -6.51 25.41 -15.69
N ILE A 73 -7.35 25.37 -16.72
CA ILE A 73 -7.02 25.69 -18.11
C ILE A 73 -7.43 27.12 -18.48
N ASN A 74 -8.26 27.77 -17.65
CA ASN A 74 -8.69 29.15 -17.85
C ASN A 74 -7.55 30.18 -17.77
N MET A 75 -6.34 29.79 -17.30
CA MET A 75 -5.13 30.62 -17.38
C MET A 75 -4.45 30.57 -18.77
N ALA A 76 -4.70 29.53 -19.56
CA ALA A 76 -4.16 29.35 -20.91
C ALA A 76 -5.21 29.76 -21.97
N LYS A 77 -5.69 31.01 -21.92
CA LYS A 77 -6.62 31.62 -22.91
C LYS A 77 -5.98 31.89 -24.28
N GLY A 78 -5.16 30.98 -24.79
CA GLY A 78 -4.64 31.05 -26.16
C GLY A 78 -5.48 30.19 -27.10
N GLU A 79 -5.97 30.73 -28.21
CA GLU A 79 -6.60 29.93 -29.28
C GLU A 79 -5.72 28.74 -29.72
N ASN A 80 -4.40 28.92 -29.63
CA ASN A 80 -3.39 27.89 -29.89
C ASN A 80 -3.49 26.71 -28.91
N PHE A 81 -3.78 26.94 -27.63
CA PHE A 81 -3.90 25.86 -26.64
C PHE A 81 -5.09 24.96 -26.95
N LYS A 82 -6.25 25.54 -27.30
CA LYS A 82 -7.44 24.76 -27.69
C LYS A 82 -7.20 23.94 -28.95
N ARG A 83 -6.46 24.51 -29.92
CA ARG A 83 -6.06 23.81 -31.14
C ARG A 83 -5.11 22.64 -30.87
N TYR A 84 -4.15 22.80 -29.97
CA TYR A 84 -3.20 21.73 -29.62
C TYR A 84 -3.84 20.67 -28.71
N ALA A 85 -4.66 21.05 -27.73
CA ALA A 85 -5.40 20.13 -26.86
C ALA A 85 -6.37 19.24 -27.65
N THR A 86 -6.96 19.77 -28.72
CA THR A 86 -7.83 19.00 -29.64
C THR A 86 -7.07 18.26 -30.74
N GLY A 87 -5.75 18.44 -30.82
CA GLY A 87 -4.86 17.85 -31.84
C GLY A 87 -4.83 16.31 -31.81
N LEU A 88 -4.88 15.72 -30.61
CA LEU A 88 -4.91 14.25 -30.45
C LEU A 88 -6.25 13.63 -30.84
N PRO A 89 -6.26 12.52 -31.62
CA PRO A 89 -7.48 11.82 -31.99
C PRO A 89 -8.28 11.40 -30.77
N LEU A 90 -9.62 11.48 -30.84
CA LEU A 90 -10.46 11.02 -29.73
C LEU A 90 -10.25 9.53 -29.47
N TRP A 91 -10.11 8.73 -30.53
CA TRP A 91 -9.82 7.30 -30.40
C TRP A 91 -8.48 7.04 -29.68
N PHE A 92 -7.47 7.88 -29.90
CA PHE A 92 -6.17 7.76 -29.21
C PHE A 92 -6.33 8.04 -27.72
N LEU A 93 -7.08 9.08 -27.34
CA LEU A 93 -7.38 9.39 -25.94
C LEU A 93 -8.20 8.28 -25.27
N LEU A 94 -9.17 7.69 -25.98
CA LEU A 94 -9.98 6.59 -25.45
C LEU A 94 -9.17 5.29 -25.28
N ILE A 95 -8.28 4.97 -26.23
CA ILE A 95 -7.37 3.83 -26.09
C ILE A 95 -6.38 4.08 -24.94
N GLY A 96 -5.77 5.27 -24.88
CA GLY A 96 -4.88 5.65 -23.79
C GLY A 96 -5.56 5.55 -22.43
N LEU A 97 -6.80 6.05 -22.32
CA LEU A 97 -7.62 5.93 -21.12
C LEU A 97 -7.89 4.46 -20.76
N ALA A 98 -8.28 3.62 -21.73
CA ALA A 98 -8.55 2.21 -21.50
C ALA A 98 -7.31 1.45 -21.00
N VAL A 99 -6.16 1.65 -21.65
CA VAL A 99 -4.88 1.06 -21.24
C VAL A 99 -4.48 1.56 -19.85
N ALA A 100 -4.66 2.86 -19.58
CA ALA A 100 -4.32 3.43 -18.29
C ALA A 100 -5.25 2.94 -17.17
N LEU A 101 -6.54 2.77 -17.44
CA LEU A 101 -7.50 2.17 -16.49
C LEU A 101 -7.17 0.70 -16.20
N LEU A 102 -6.84 -0.09 -17.22
CA LEU A 102 -6.42 -1.49 -17.04
C LEU A 102 -5.11 -1.59 -16.25
N GLY A 103 -4.13 -0.74 -16.57
CA GLY A 103 -2.90 -0.64 -15.81
C GLY A 103 -3.17 -0.25 -14.36
N PHE A 104 -3.95 0.80 -14.14
CA PHE A 104 -4.33 1.24 -12.81
C PHE A 104 -5.11 0.17 -12.03
N TRP A 105 -5.94 -0.63 -12.68
CA TRP A 105 -6.67 -1.74 -12.05
C TRP A 105 -5.72 -2.84 -11.54
N ASN A 106 -4.66 -3.14 -12.30
CA ASN A 106 -3.66 -4.13 -11.91
C ASN A 106 -2.76 -3.65 -10.76
N TYR A 107 -2.48 -2.35 -10.72
CA TYR A 107 -1.73 -1.71 -9.65
C TYR A 107 -2.64 -0.94 -8.67
N SER A 108 -3.93 -1.27 -8.62
CA SER A 108 -4.86 -0.52 -7.79
C SER A 108 -4.51 -0.72 -6.33
N PRO A 109 -4.64 0.31 -5.47
CA PRO A 109 -4.43 0.11 -4.05
C PRO A 109 -5.47 -0.87 -3.49
N ARG A 110 -5.03 -2.08 -3.20
CA ARG A 110 -5.85 -3.11 -2.55
C ARG A 110 -5.38 -3.20 -1.12
N CYS A 111 -6.04 -2.43 -0.25
CA CYS A 111 -5.90 -2.61 1.18
C CYS A 111 -6.60 -3.92 1.54
N LYS A 112 -5.81 -4.93 1.88
CA LYS A 112 -6.30 -6.17 2.47
C LYS A 112 -5.61 -6.31 3.81
N ALA A 113 -6.36 -6.65 4.86
CA ALA A 113 -5.74 -7.05 6.10
C ALA A 113 -4.84 -8.29 5.87
N PRO A 114 -3.73 -8.45 6.62
CA PRO A 114 -2.90 -9.64 6.47
C PRO A 114 -3.73 -10.89 6.74
N GLU A 115 -3.61 -11.90 5.87
CA GLU A 115 -4.36 -13.16 6.02
C GLU A 115 -3.63 -14.16 6.90
N ALA A 116 -2.31 -14.10 6.91
CA ALA A 116 -1.47 -15.01 7.65
C ALA A 116 -0.19 -14.32 8.14
N VAL A 117 0.32 -14.79 9.26
CA VAL A 117 1.61 -14.42 9.83
C VAL A 117 2.29 -15.71 10.29
N VAL A 118 3.61 -15.74 10.18
CA VAL A 118 4.44 -16.80 10.76
C VAL A 118 5.17 -16.21 11.96
N PHE A 119 5.08 -16.90 13.10
CA PHE A 119 5.83 -16.57 14.30
C PHE A 119 7.15 -17.36 14.29
N ASP A 120 8.28 -16.67 14.31
CA ASP A 120 9.60 -17.30 14.39
C ASP A 120 10.14 -17.17 15.83
N VAL A 121 10.58 -18.27 16.43
CA VAL A 121 11.31 -18.23 17.70
C VAL A 121 12.80 -18.07 17.40
N ILE A 122 13.31 -16.88 17.66
CA ILE A 122 14.69 -16.51 17.38
C ILE A 122 15.61 -17.25 18.35
N GLY A 123 16.52 -18.05 17.81
CA GLY A 123 17.45 -18.89 18.56
C GLY A 123 17.21 -20.39 18.39
N THR A 124 15.97 -20.83 18.09
CA THR A 124 15.65 -22.24 17.85
C THR A 124 15.34 -22.56 16.38
N GLN A 125 15.22 -21.53 15.52
CA GLN A 125 14.81 -21.66 14.11
C GLN A 125 13.47 -22.39 13.91
N GLN A 126 12.61 -22.38 14.92
CA GLN A 126 11.27 -22.96 14.83
C GLN A 126 10.27 -21.90 14.40
N THR A 127 9.37 -22.30 13.50
CA THR A 127 8.31 -21.45 12.97
C THR A 127 6.95 -21.99 13.40
N TYR A 128 6.05 -21.10 13.79
CA TYR A 128 4.73 -21.41 14.29
C TYR A 128 3.68 -20.63 13.52
N LEU A 129 2.54 -21.27 13.27
CA LEU A 129 1.35 -20.65 12.71
C LEU A 129 0.47 -20.07 13.82
N PRO A 130 -0.47 -19.17 13.48
CA PRO A 130 -1.44 -18.69 14.45
C PRO A 130 -2.22 -19.88 15.04
N LEU A 131 -2.47 -19.83 16.34
CA LEU A 131 -3.11 -20.84 17.18
C LEU A 131 -2.26 -22.10 17.44
N ASP A 132 -1.02 -22.16 16.94
CA ASP A 132 -0.08 -23.19 17.36
C ASP A 132 0.30 -23.04 18.84
N LYS A 133 0.82 -24.13 19.41
CA LYS A 133 1.23 -24.21 20.82
C LYS A 133 2.74 -24.25 20.92
N ILE A 134 3.32 -23.25 21.58
CA ILE A 134 4.71 -23.25 21.98
C ILE A 134 4.82 -23.83 23.38
N LYS A 135 5.76 -24.75 23.57
CA LYS A 135 6.16 -25.26 24.88
C LYS A 135 7.41 -24.52 25.34
N VAL A 136 7.37 -23.99 26.56
CA VAL A 136 8.47 -23.22 27.14
C VAL A 136 8.73 -23.67 28.57
N SER A 137 10.00 -23.61 28.96
CA SER A 137 10.42 -23.94 30.32
C SER A 137 10.29 -22.73 31.25
N PRO A 138 10.11 -22.95 32.56
CA PRO A 138 10.16 -21.89 33.57
C PRO A 138 11.47 -21.09 33.48
N ASN A 139 11.39 -19.76 33.69
CA ASN A 139 12.50 -18.80 33.61
C ASN A 139 13.24 -18.73 32.27
N GLN A 140 12.73 -19.38 31.23
CA GLN A 140 13.29 -19.26 29.89
C GLN A 140 12.98 -17.88 29.31
N SER A 141 13.96 -17.29 28.62
CA SER A 141 13.74 -16.09 27.81
C SER A 141 13.80 -16.46 26.34
N ILE A 142 12.79 -16.04 25.57
CA ILE A 142 12.75 -16.26 24.12
C ILE A 142 12.41 -14.94 23.42
N THR A 143 12.94 -14.78 22.21
CA THR A 143 12.51 -13.70 21.33
C THR A 143 11.61 -14.27 20.25
N ILE A 144 10.42 -13.71 20.11
CA ILE A 144 9.45 -14.06 19.07
C ILE A 144 9.47 -12.95 18.03
N GLY A 145 9.69 -13.35 16.78
CA GLY A 145 9.51 -12.52 15.60
C GLY A 145 8.20 -12.86 14.89
N ALA A 146 7.64 -11.90 14.16
CA ALA A 146 6.54 -12.11 13.25
C ALA A 146 6.92 -11.66 11.84
N ARG A 147 6.58 -12.47 10.83
CA ARG A 147 6.78 -12.13 9.42
C ARG A 147 5.63 -12.60 8.54
N SER A 148 5.54 -12.01 7.35
CA SER A 148 4.64 -12.51 6.31
C SER A 148 5.16 -13.84 5.76
N PRO A 149 4.29 -14.84 5.51
CA PRO A 149 4.65 -16.04 4.75
C PRO A 149 4.86 -15.75 3.26
N GLU A 150 4.29 -14.67 2.74
CA GLU A 150 4.44 -14.25 1.36
C GLU A 150 5.69 -13.37 1.19
N ASP A 151 6.49 -13.68 0.17
CA ASP A 151 7.65 -12.88 -0.22
C ASP A 151 7.24 -11.47 -0.67
N ASN A 152 8.08 -10.48 -0.35
CA ASN A 152 7.89 -9.06 -0.68
C ASN A 152 6.68 -8.36 -0.01
N ILE A 153 6.05 -8.96 1.00
CA ILE A 153 5.08 -8.26 1.85
C ILE A 153 5.78 -7.67 3.07
N LEU A 154 5.62 -6.36 3.27
CA LEU A 154 6.08 -5.68 4.47
C LEU A 154 5.03 -5.80 5.56
N LEU A 155 5.31 -6.62 6.58
CA LEU A 155 4.48 -6.73 7.77
C LEU A 155 4.82 -5.58 8.75
N SER A 156 3.79 -4.86 9.20
CA SER A 156 3.90 -3.81 10.21
C SER A 156 3.12 -4.21 11.45
N CYS A 157 3.84 -4.53 12.53
CA CYS A 157 3.28 -4.96 13.80
C CYS A 157 2.90 -3.75 14.66
N ILE A 158 1.61 -3.54 14.88
CA ILE A 158 1.07 -2.39 15.61
C ILE A 158 1.23 -2.59 17.11
N SER A 159 0.78 -3.74 17.62
CA SER A 159 0.81 -4.03 19.04
C SER A 159 0.97 -5.52 19.31
N TRP A 160 1.64 -5.78 20.42
CA TRP A 160 1.75 -7.10 21.03
C TRP A 160 1.04 -7.06 22.38
N GLU A 161 0.10 -7.98 22.57
CA GLU A 161 -0.69 -8.17 23.78
C GLU A 161 -0.41 -9.55 24.37
N PHE A 162 -0.32 -9.61 25.70
CA PHE A 162 0.08 -10.81 26.44
C PHE A 162 -0.97 -11.09 27.51
N THR A 163 -1.60 -12.25 27.46
CA THR A 163 -2.68 -12.63 28.37
C THR A 163 -2.40 -13.97 29.00
N GLY A 164 -2.37 -14.03 30.34
CA GLY A 164 -2.21 -15.28 31.09
C GLY A 164 -1.06 -15.25 32.10
N PRO A 165 -0.94 -16.28 32.94
CA PRO A 165 -0.03 -16.31 34.08
C PRO A 165 1.43 -16.66 33.72
N ALA A 166 1.72 -17.11 32.50
CA ALA A 166 3.06 -17.58 32.13
C ALA A 166 4.08 -16.45 31.95
N PHE A 167 3.66 -15.19 31.85
CA PHE A 167 4.55 -14.06 31.55
C PHE A 167 5.01 -13.37 32.83
N GLN A 168 6.33 -13.21 32.99
CA GLN A 168 6.91 -12.49 34.13
C GLN A 168 7.35 -11.08 33.73
N THR A 169 8.12 -10.97 32.65
CA THR A 169 8.68 -9.70 32.19
C THR A 169 8.55 -9.60 30.68
N LEU A 170 7.99 -8.49 30.21
CA LEU A 170 7.95 -8.14 28.80
C LEU A 170 9.18 -7.30 28.49
N GLY A 171 10.05 -7.83 27.65
CA GLY A 171 11.25 -7.14 27.19
C GLY A 171 10.93 -6.05 26.16
N GLU A 172 12.00 -5.51 25.58
CA GLU A 172 11.91 -4.46 24.58
C GLU A 172 11.15 -4.95 23.33
N LYS A 173 10.22 -4.12 22.84
CA LYS A 173 9.50 -4.36 21.59
C LYS A 173 10.24 -3.62 20.47
N ASN A 174 10.76 -4.37 19.50
CA ASN A 174 11.40 -3.79 18.33
C ASN A 174 10.61 -4.15 17.06
N GLY A 175 9.59 -3.34 16.77
CA GLY A 175 8.68 -3.57 15.64
C GLY A 175 7.97 -4.93 15.73
N CYS A 176 8.29 -5.83 14.80
CA CYS A 176 7.74 -7.18 14.74
C CYS A 176 8.49 -8.21 15.59
N GLN A 177 9.37 -7.78 16.50
CA GLN A 177 10.06 -8.65 17.43
C GLN A 177 9.77 -8.25 18.87
N VAL A 178 9.60 -9.25 19.74
CA VAL A 178 9.43 -9.06 21.17
C VAL A 178 10.21 -10.10 21.96
N ASN A 179 10.95 -9.65 22.97
CA ASN A 179 11.62 -10.53 23.92
C ASN A 179 10.71 -10.77 25.13
N ILE A 180 10.58 -12.01 25.56
CA ILE A 180 9.65 -12.43 26.62
C ILE A 180 10.41 -13.32 27.58
N THR A 181 10.31 -13.01 28.87
CA THR A 181 10.76 -13.90 29.95
C THR A 181 9.55 -14.54 30.62
N PHE A 182 9.54 -15.87 30.64
CA PHE A 182 8.47 -16.64 31.26
C PHE A 182 8.71 -16.83 32.75
N GLY A 183 7.64 -16.76 33.54
CA GLY A 183 7.68 -17.00 34.98
C GLY A 183 7.63 -18.48 35.33
N ASP A 184 7.34 -18.75 36.61
CA ASP A 184 7.29 -20.11 37.16
C ASP A 184 5.87 -20.69 37.28
N GLN A 185 4.84 -19.89 36.96
CA GLN A 185 3.46 -20.32 37.12
C GLN A 185 3.01 -21.18 35.94
N PRO A 186 2.75 -22.49 36.14
CA PRO A 186 2.30 -23.36 35.06
C PRO A 186 0.92 -22.92 34.57
N GLY A 187 0.73 -22.93 33.26
CA GLY A 187 -0.54 -22.54 32.66
C GLY A 187 -0.43 -22.28 31.17
N SER A 188 -1.61 -22.14 30.56
CA SER A 188 -1.75 -21.68 29.17
C SER A 188 -1.87 -20.17 29.15
N SER A 189 -1.11 -19.53 28.27
CA SER A 189 -1.13 -18.09 28.05
C SER A 189 -1.14 -17.81 26.56
N PHE A 190 -1.57 -16.61 26.17
CA PHE A 190 -1.69 -16.22 24.77
C PHE A 190 -0.85 -14.99 24.48
N ILE A 191 -0.15 -15.04 23.36
CA ILE A 191 0.52 -13.91 22.75
C ILE A 191 -0.33 -13.51 21.55
N THR A 192 -0.84 -12.28 21.54
CA THR A 192 -1.66 -11.77 20.45
C THR A 192 -0.94 -10.62 19.78
N LEU A 193 -0.86 -10.67 18.46
CA LEU A 193 -0.26 -9.68 17.59
C LEU A 193 -1.35 -9.01 16.76
N LEU A 194 -1.43 -7.69 16.83
CA LEU A 194 -2.17 -6.87 15.87
C LEU A 194 -1.21 -6.40 14.78
N ALA A 195 -1.42 -6.83 13.54
CA ALA A 195 -0.53 -6.49 12.42
C ALA A 195 -1.30 -5.96 11.20
N THR A 196 -0.61 -5.13 10.43
CA THR A 196 -1.02 -4.62 9.12
C THR A 196 0.00 -5.03 8.08
N GLN A 197 -0.38 -5.00 6.81
CA GLN A 197 0.54 -5.26 5.70
C GLN A 197 0.60 -4.05 4.76
N ASN A 198 1.78 -3.79 4.21
CA ASN A 198 2.00 -2.76 3.18
C ASN A 198 1.39 -1.39 3.56
N PHE A 199 1.49 -1.01 4.83
CA PHE A 199 0.97 0.26 5.37
C PHE A 199 -0.56 0.43 5.20
N CYS A 200 -1.30 -0.67 5.03
CA CYS A 200 -2.75 -0.70 5.00
C CYS A 200 -3.33 -0.37 6.38
N GLY A 201 -4.37 0.45 6.44
CA GLY A 201 -5.07 0.79 7.69
C GLY A 201 -5.95 -0.34 8.25
N GLN A 202 -6.06 -1.47 7.54
CA GLN A 202 -6.76 -2.66 8.01
C GLN A 202 -5.79 -3.61 8.70
N ALA A 203 -6.08 -3.91 9.96
CA ALA A 203 -5.28 -4.80 10.79
C ALA A 203 -5.99 -6.15 11.00
N SER A 204 -5.20 -7.21 11.15
CA SER A 204 -5.66 -8.53 11.60
C SER A 204 -5.01 -8.89 12.92
N LEU A 205 -5.71 -9.70 13.71
CA LEU A 205 -5.23 -10.25 14.97
C LEU A 205 -4.76 -11.69 14.76
N PHE A 206 -3.58 -12.01 15.28
CA PHE A 206 -3.02 -13.35 15.27
C PHE A 206 -2.61 -13.72 16.68
N SER A 207 -3.06 -14.88 17.15
CA SER A 207 -2.73 -15.36 18.50
C SER A 207 -1.87 -16.60 18.44
N LEU A 208 -1.03 -16.79 19.45
CA LEU A 208 -0.14 -17.93 19.63
C LEU A 208 -0.27 -18.40 21.07
N GLU A 209 -0.53 -19.69 21.26
CA GLU A 209 -0.67 -20.25 22.60
C GLU A 209 0.70 -20.65 23.13
N VAL A 210 0.96 -20.31 24.39
CA VAL A 210 2.17 -20.67 25.11
C VAL A 210 1.77 -21.50 26.31
N ASN A 211 2.34 -22.70 26.41
CA ASN A 211 2.16 -23.58 27.56
C ASN A 211 3.48 -23.69 28.32
N LEU A 212 3.46 -23.21 29.56
CA LEU A 212 4.55 -23.42 30.50
C LEU A 212 4.42 -24.83 31.08
N GLU A 213 5.42 -25.69 30.84
CA GLU A 213 5.41 -27.03 31.41
C GLU A 213 5.65 -26.98 32.92
N LYS A 214 5.04 -27.93 33.65
CA LYS A 214 5.39 -28.11 35.07
C LYS A 214 6.84 -28.59 35.16
N PRO A 215 7.62 -28.08 36.14
CA PRO A 215 8.98 -28.56 36.38
C PRO A 215 9.04 -30.06 36.67
#